data_AF-C4NXE3-F1
#
_entry.id   AF-C4NXE3-F1
#
_cell.length_a   1.000
_cell.length_b   1.000
_cell.length_c   1.000
_cell.angle_alpha   90.00
_cell.angle_beta   90.00
_cell.angle_gamma   90.00
#
_symmetry.space_group_name_H-M   'P 1'
#
loop_
_entity.id
_entity.type
_entity.pdbx_description
1 polymer ?
#
loop_
_entity_poly.entity_id
_entity_poly.type
_entity_poly.pdbx_seq_one_letter_code
_entity_poly.pdbx_strand_id
1 'polypeptide(L)'
;TRTSPSTHGSSGTGPAPVQISAREQGSCKSGWRYAFNFCYYISAFADIQSHSGAQAACKTQGGELFWPQFVFESFFLKKTLNKVKISTHFFWTNGEKHSGKWDWGTGHPAFSNPKWSAGQPDGS
;
A
#
# COMPACT_ATOMS: atom_id res chain seq x y z
N THR A 1 -3.57 -0.17 3.30
CA THR A 1 -2.24 -0.41 3.87
C THR A 1 -1.35 -1.15 2.90
N ARG A 2 -0.08 -0.75 2.80
CA ARG A 2 0.99 -1.45 2.07
C ARG A 2 2.09 -1.83 3.06
N THR A 3 2.66 -3.03 2.94
CA THR A 3 3.83 -3.47 3.71
C THR A 3 4.66 -4.48 2.93
N SER A 4 5.90 -4.69 3.35
CA SER A 4 6.76 -5.74 2.80
C SER A 4 6.28 -7.13 3.25
N PRO A 5 6.42 -8.17 2.40
CA PRO A 5 6.14 -9.54 2.79
C PRO A 5 7.02 -9.99 3.95
N SER A 6 6.53 -10.93 4.77
CA SER A 6 7.37 -11.56 5.78
C SER A 6 8.40 -12.46 5.09
N THR A 7 9.68 -12.23 5.35
CA THR A 7 10.73 -13.17 4.94
C THR A 7 10.68 -14.38 5.87
N HIS A 8 10.45 -15.57 5.32
CA HIS A 8 10.77 -16.78 6.08
C HIS A 8 12.29 -16.86 6.16
N GLY A 9 12.85 -16.59 7.34
CA GLY A 9 14.28 -16.73 7.57
C GLY A 9 14.72 -18.17 7.32
N SER A 10 15.41 -18.41 6.20
CA SER A 10 16.17 -19.64 6.02
C SER A 10 17.57 -19.42 6.55
N SER A 11 17.81 -19.83 7.80
CA SER A 11 19.15 -20.18 8.24
C SER A 11 19.55 -21.46 7.51
N GLY A 12 20.43 -21.36 6.51
CA GLY A 12 20.90 -22.52 5.75
C GLY A 12 22.16 -22.20 4.96
N THR A 13 23.29 -22.68 5.47
CA THR A 13 24.65 -22.55 4.93
C THR A 13 24.82 -23.32 3.61
N GLY A 14 25.39 -22.68 2.58
CA GLY A 14 26.03 -23.35 1.43
C GLY A 14 25.52 -22.96 0.03
N PRO A 15 26.39 -22.84 -1.00
CA PRO A 15 25.97 -22.42 -2.33
C PRO A 15 25.52 -23.63 -3.15
N ALA A 16 24.21 -23.76 -3.36
CA ALA A 16 23.62 -24.55 -4.43
C ALA A 16 22.85 -23.59 -5.36
N PRO A 17 22.77 -23.86 -6.67
CA PRO A 17 22.13 -22.94 -7.62
C PRO A 17 20.65 -22.81 -7.25
N VAL A 18 20.29 -21.65 -6.70
CA VAL A 18 18.97 -21.38 -6.13
C VAL A 18 17.94 -21.39 -7.25
N GLN A 19 17.30 -22.54 -7.43
CA GLN A 19 15.95 -22.59 -7.97
C GLN A 19 15.11 -21.82 -6.97
N ILE A 20 14.74 -20.58 -7.30
CA ILE A 20 13.85 -19.73 -6.50
C ILE A 20 12.53 -20.48 -6.38
N SER A 21 12.45 -21.35 -5.39
CA SER A 21 11.26 -22.12 -5.10
C SER A 21 10.20 -21.11 -4.66
N ALA A 22 8.93 -21.37 -4.98
CA ALA A 22 7.82 -20.52 -4.56
C ALA A 22 7.76 -20.26 -3.02
N ARG A 23 8.60 -20.93 -2.22
CA ARG A 23 8.79 -20.72 -0.78
C ARG A 23 9.63 -19.49 -0.42
N GLU A 24 10.40 -18.92 -1.35
CA GLU A 24 11.16 -17.68 -1.12
C GLU A 24 10.37 -16.42 -1.49
N GLN A 25 9.18 -16.58 -2.06
CA GLN A 25 8.21 -15.49 -2.21
C GLN A 25 7.59 -15.27 -0.83
N GLY A 26 7.90 -14.15 -0.19
CA GLY A 26 7.41 -13.87 1.16
C GLY A 26 5.88 -13.98 1.22
N SER A 27 5.37 -14.51 2.33
CA SER A 27 3.93 -14.70 2.53
C SER A 27 3.32 -13.44 3.15
N CYS A 28 2.08 -13.14 2.78
CA CYS A 28 1.31 -12.08 3.41
C CYS A 28 0.46 -12.64 4.56
N LYS A 29 0.20 -11.80 5.56
CA LYS A 29 -0.72 -12.12 6.67
C LYS A 29 -2.11 -12.50 6.12
N SER A 30 -2.87 -13.32 6.85
CA SER A 30 -4.24 -13.66 6.45
C SER A 30 -5.08 -12.41 6.21
N GLY A 31 -5.87 -12.40 5.14
CA GLY A 31 -6.67 -11.25 4.69
C GLY A 31 -5.91 -10.20 3.86
N TRP A 32 -4.60 -10.33 3.71
CA TRP A 32 -3.78 -9.46 2.85
C TRP A 32 -3.60 -10.08 1.47
N ARG A 33 -3.43 -9.23 0.46
CA ARG A 33 -3.19 -9.62 -0.93
C ARG A 33 -1.72 -9.43 -1.27
N TYR A 34 -1.06 -10.50 -1.74
CA TYR A 34 0.29 -10.42 -2.27
C TYR A 34 0.26 -9.97 -3.74
N ALA A 35 1.03 -8.95 -4.08
CA ALA A 35 1.30 -8.55 -5.45
C ALA A 35 2.61 -7.75 -5.52
N PHE A 36 3.37 -7.88 -6.61
CA PHE A 36 4.59 -7.07 -6.86
C PHE A 36 5.61 -7.05 -5.70
N ASN A 37 5.75 -8.16 -4.97
CA ASN A 37 6.60 -8.27 -3.78
C ASN A 37 6.19 -7.34 -2.62
N PHE A 38 4.90 -7.00 -2.53
CA PHE A 38 4.27 -6.27 -1.43
C PHE A 38 3.00 -6.99 -0.97
N CYS A 39 2.61 -6.68 0.26
CA CYS A 39 1.34 -7.07 0.85
C CYS A 39 0.43 -5.87 0.96
N TYR A 40 -0.80 -6.01 0.47
CA TYR A 40 -1.83 -4.97 0.48
C TYR A 40 -3.03 -5.40 1.32
N TYR A 41 -3.46 -4.51 2.21
CA TYR A 41 -4.70 -4.64 2.96
C TYR A 41 -5.63 -3.48 2.61
N ILE A 42 -6.84 -3.84 2.19
CA ILE A 42 -7.92 -2.89 1.98
C ILE A 42 -8.73 -2.87 3.28
N SER A 43 -8.55 -1.80 4.02
CA SER A 43 -9.32 -1.57 5.22
C SER A 43 -10.77 -1.23 4.87
N ALA A 44 -11.71 -1.84 5.58
CA ALA A 44 -13.12 -1.47 5.55
C ALA A 44 -13.50 -0.50 6.68
N PHE A 45 -12.51 0.10 7.37
CA PHE A 45 -12.73 1.10 8.43
C PHE A 45 -13.35 2.36 7.84
N ALA A 46 -14.69 2.39 7.77
CA ALA A 46 -15.48 3.54 7.33
C ALA A 46 -15.52 4.66 8.39
N ASP A 47 -15.01 4.39 9.59
CA ASP A 47 -15.02 5.24 10.78
C ASP A 47 -13.77 6.13 10.91
N ILE A 48 -12.68 5.82 10.19
CA ILE A 48 -11.47 6.65 10.22
C ILE A 48 -11.64 7.85 9.29
N GLN A 49 -12.06 8.97 9.88
CA GLN A 49 -12.38 10.21 9.17
C GLN A 49 -11.18 11.12 8.90
N SER A 50 -9.97 10.79 9.37
CA SER A 50 -8.78 11.62 9.12
C SER A 50 -7.64 10.84 8.48
N HIS A 51 -6.92 11.50 7.57
CA HIS A 51 -5.70 10.96 6.96
C HIS A 51 -4.68 10.49 8.01
N SER A 52 -4.44 11.29 9.05
CA SER A 52 -3.50 10.96 10.13
C SER A 52 -3.95 9.76 10.95
N GLY A 53 -5.24 9.62 11.23
CA GLY A 53 -5.81 8.44 11.89
C GLY A 53 -5.64 7.18 11.04
N ALA A 54 -5.83 7.31 9.73
CA ALA A 54 -5.68 6.19 8.79
C ALA A 54 -4.21 5.75 8.68
N GLN A 55 -3.29 6.71 8.68
CA GLN A 55 -1.86 6.44 8.71
C GLN A 55 -1.43 5.78 10.02
N ALA A 56 -1.93 6.23 11.17
CA ALA A 56 -1.67 5.59 12.46
C ALA A 56 -2.19 4.14 12.48
N ALA A 57 -3.40 3.89 11.99
CA ALA A 57 -3.96 2.54 11.88
C ALA A 57 -3.18 1.63 10.91
N CYS A 58 -2.59 2.18 9.85
CA CYS A 58 -1.69 1.44 8.96
C CYS A 58 -0.39 1.05 9.68
N LYS A 59 0.18 1.98 10.46
CA LYS A 59 1.41 1.76 11.24
C LYS A 59 1.25 0.67 12.30
N THR A 60 0.10 0.59 12.99
CA THR A 60 -0.16 -0.49 13.95
C THR A 60 -0.19 -1.88 13.30
N GLN A 61 -0.46 -1.96 11.99
CA GLN A 61 -0.44 -3.21 11.23
C GLN A 61 0.95 -3.57 10.66
N GLY A 62 1.96 -2.72 10.91
CA GLY A 62 3.32 -2.87 10.38
C GLY A 62 3.45 -2.40 8.93
N GLY A 63 2.63 -1.45 8.49
CA GLY A 63 2.71 -0.88 7.15
C GLY A 63 2.43 0.62 7.16
N GLU A 64 2.13 1.16 5.99
CA GLU A 64 1.75 2.56 5.79
C GLU A 64 0.54 2.65 4.86
N LEU A 65 -0.06 3.84 4.75
CA LEU A 65 -1.04 4.11 3.70
C LEU A 65 -0.42 3.83 2.33
N PHE A 66 -1.28 3.44 1.40
CA PHE A 66 -0.81 3.07 0.07
C PHE A 66 -0.23 4.30 -0.65
N TRP A 67 0.96 4.15 -1.20
CA TRP A 67 1.49 4.99 -2.26
C TRP A 67 1.95 4.09 -3.42
N PRO A 68 1.69 4.48 -4.68
CA PRO A 68 2.14 3.74 -5.84
C PRO A 68 3.63 4.02 -6.10
N GLN A 69 4.49 3.03 -5.87
CA GLN A 69 5.87 3.08 -6.33
C GLN A 69 5.95 2.89 -7.85
N PHE A 70 5.04 2.09 -8.39
CA PHE A 70 4.94 1.84 -9.81
C PHE A 70 3.52 2.01 -10.34
N VAL A 71 3.41 2.34 -11.62
CA VAL A 71 2.12 2.56 -12.30
C VAL A 71 1.20 1.33 -12.22
N PHE A 72 1.75 0.12 -12.26
CA PHE A 72 0.98 -1.13 -12.17
C PHE A 72 0.31 -1.34 -10.82
N GLU A 73 0.83 -0.77 -9.73
CA GLU A 73 0.22 -0.87 -8.41
C GLU A 73 -1.12 -0.13 -8.38
N SER A 74 -1.19 1.05 -9.00
CA SER A 74 -2.44 1.81 -9.15
C SER A 74 -3.50 1.02 -9.92
N PHE A 75 -3.11 0.32 -10.99
CA PHE A 75 -4.01 -0.55 -11.75
C PHE A 75 -4.50 -1.74 -10.94
N PHE A 76 -3.59 -2.41 -10.23
CA PHE A 76 -3.93 -3.52 -9.34
C PHE A 76 -4.90 -3.09 -8.24
N LEU A 77 -4.65 -1.94 -7.61
CA LEU A 77 -5.52 -1.42 -6.57
C LEU A 77 -6.90 -1.11 -7.13
N LYS A 78 -7.01 -0.38 -8.25
CA LYS A 78 -8.29 -0.07 -8.90
C LYS A 78 -9.08 -1.34 -9.24
N LYS A 79 -8.43 -2.35 -9.82
CA LYS A 79 -9.06 -3.64 -10.14
C LYS A 79 -9.52 -4.38 -8.88
N THR A 80 -8.75 -4.29 -7.80
CA THR A 80 -9.10 -4.93 -6.53
C THR A 80 -10.29 -4.23 -5.89
N LEU A 81 -10.27 -2.89 -5.81
CA LEU A 81 -11.35 -2.08 -5.25
C LEU A 81 -12.68 -2.31 -5.97
N ASN A 82 -12.69 -2.40 -7.30
CA ASN A 82 -13.89 -2.71 -8.08
C ASN A 82 -14.54 -4.07 -7.74
N LYS A 83 -13.79 -4.98 -7.10
CA LYS A 83 -14.30 -6.30 -6.68
C LYS A 83 -14.71 -6.34 -5.22
N VAL A 84 -14.28 -5.37 -4.40
CA VAL A 84 -14.67 -5.33 -2.99
C VAL A 84 -16.03 -4.65 -2.90
N LYS A 85 -17.00 -5.35 -2.32
CA LYS A 85 -18.32 -4.76 -1.99
C LYS A 85 -18.17 -3.92 -0.72
N ILE A 86 -17.73 -2.68 -0.87
CA ILE A 86 -17.68 -1.70 0.22
C ILE A 86 -18.71 -0.59 -0.01
N SER A 87 -19.25 -0.05 1.08
CA SER A 87 -20.14 1.11 1.07
C SER A 87 -19.39 2.44 1.00
N THR A 88 -18.07 2.43 1.21
CA THR A 88 -17.23 3.64 1.20
C THR A 88 -16.97 4.13 -0.23
N HIS A 89 -17.03 5.45 -0.43
CA HIS A 89 -16.83 6.06 -1.75
C HIS A 89 -15.41 6.62 -1.95
N PHE A 90 -14.55 6.53 -0.93
CA PHE A 90 -13.18 7.02 -0.94
C PHE A 90 -12.26 6.12 -0.11
N PHE A 91 -10.94 6.28 -0.31
CA PHE A 91 -9.91 5.62 0.48
C PHE A 91 -8.78 6.59 0.76
N TRP A 92 -8.23 6.49 1.97
CA TRP A 92 -6.98 7.14 2.31
C TRP A 92 -5.81 6.51 1.56
N THR A 93 -4.96 7.36 1.00
CA THR A 93 -3.65 7.03 0.41
C THR A 93 -2.60 7.86 1.13
N ASN A 94 -1.31 7.57 0.97
CA ASN A 94 -0.22 8.25 1.71
C ASN A 94 -0.01 9.72 1.30
N GLY A 95 -0.91 10.30 0.51
CA GLY A 95 -0.78 11.64 -0.04
C GLY A 95 -0.80 12.69 1.06
N GLU A 96 0.30 13.41 1.22
CA GLU A 96 0.47 14.46 2.23
C GLU A 96 0.79 15.80 1.57
N LYS A 97 0.44 16.89 2.28
CA LYS A 97 0.72 18.26 1.81
C LYS A 97 1.83 18.87 2.66
N HIS A 98 3.00 19.05 2.04
CA HIS A 98 4.16 19.70 2.64
C HIS A 98 4.44 21.04 1.96
N SER A 99 4.42 22.13 2.74
CA SER A 99 4.76 23.48 2.26
C SER A 99 4.00 23.89 0.97
N GLY A 100 2.71 23.53 0.90
CA GLY A 100 1.83 23.84 -0.24
C GLY A 100 1.90 22.87 -1.42
N LYS A 101 2.80 21.89 -1.40
CA LYS A 101 2.95 20.87 -2.45
C LYS A 101 2.47 19.51 -1.95
N TRP A 102 1.92 18.71 -2.86
CA TRP A 102 1.47 17.37 -2.56
C TRP A 102 2.53 16.33 -2.96
N ASP A 103 2.82 15.40 -2.05
CA ASP A 103 3.74 14.28 -2.24
C ASP A 103 3.18 13.02 -1.56
N TRP A 104 3.88 11.89 -1.71
CA TRP A 104 3.49 10.62 -1.09
C TRP A 104 3.93 10.49 0.37
N GLY A 105 4.31 11.58 1.03
CA GLY A 105 4.86 11.59 2.38
C GLY A 105 6.39 11.51 2.42
N THR A 106 6.94 11.61 3.62
CA THR A 106 8.40 11.57 3.84
C THR A 106 9.01 10.26 3.35
N GLY A 107 10.09 10.35 2.56
CA GLY A 107 10.84 9.19 2.06
C GLY A 107 10.33 8.63 0.73
N HIS A 108 9.26 9.21 0.17
CA HIS A 108 8.66 8.80 -1.10
C HIS A 108 8.85 9.87 -2.17
N PRO A 109 8.86 9.52 -3.46
CA PRO A 109 8.94 10.50 -4.53
C PRO A 109 7.72 11.43 -4.53
N ALA A 110 7.91 12.65 -5.05
CA ALA A 110 6.79 13.55 -5.33
C ALA A 110 5.81 12.92 -6.33
N PHE A 111 4.58 13.42 -6.38
CA PHE A 111 3.59 12.92 -7.33
C PHE A 111 4.07 13.05 -8.77
N SER A 112 4.09 11.93 -9.51
CA SER A 112 4.34 11.92 -10.95
C SER A 112 3.02 11.90 -11.70
N ASN A 113 2.64 13.04 -12.30
CA ASN A 113 1.42 13.22 -13.11
C ASN A 113 0.14 12.61 -12.50
N PRO A 114 -0.23 13.03 -11.27
CA PRO A 114 -1.41 12.48 -10.62
C PRO A 114 -2.69 12.81 -11.40
N LYS A 115 -3.60 11.84 -11.48
CA LYS A 115 -4.89 11.96 -12.17
C LYS A 115 -5.96 12.38 -11.18
N TRP A 116 -5.93 13.64 -10.78
CA TRP A 116 -6.94 14.20 -9.88
C TRP A 116 -8.27 14.40 -10.60
N SER A 117 -9.36 14.13 -9.88
CA SER A 117 -10.67 14.68 -10.22
C SER A 117 -10.66 16.19 -10.04
N ALA A 118 -11.60 16.89 -10.70
CA ALA A 118 -11.75 18.33 -10.49
C ALA A 118 -11.92 18.64 -8.99
N GLY A 119 -11.17 19.63 -8.49
CA GLY A 119 -11.17 20.04 -7.08
C GLY A 119 -10.25 19.22 -6.16
N GLN A 120 -9.64 18.14 -6.64
CA GLN A 120 -8.70 17.33 -5.86
C GLN A 120 -7.23 17.65 -6.21
N PRO A 121 -6.28 17.45 -5.27
CA PRO A 121 -6.47 17.05 -3.88
C PRO A 121 -6.81 18.25 -2.97
N ASP A 122 -7.86 18.13 -2.14
CA ASP A 122 -8.34 19.18 -1.24
C ASP A 122 -7.84 19.06 0.21
N GLY A 123 -7.37 17.87 0.60
CA GLY A 123 -6.89 17.57 1.95
C GLY A 123 -7.98 17.38 3.00
N SER A 124 -9.20 17.10 2.55
CA SER A 124 -10.31 16.67 3.39
C SER A 124 -10.32 15.17 3.67
#